data_AF-A0A9D7VR73-F1
#
_entry.id   AF-A0A9D7VR73-F1
#
_cell.length_a   1.000
_cell.length_b   1.000
_cell.length_c   1.000
_cell.angle_alpha   90.00
_cell.angle_beta   90.00
_cell.angle_gamma   90.00
#
_symmetry.space_group_name_H-M   'P 1'
#
loop_
_entity.id
_entity.type
_entity.pdbx_description
1 polymer ?
#
loop_
_entity_poly.entity_id
_entity_poly.type
_entity_poly.pdbx_seq_one_letter_code
_entity_poly.pdbx_strand_id
1 'polypeptide(L)' 'MHFGDPHDGHVSDLEWSLDWRFEQMLQKLKKYDLQVFAQMVALQQFGDPDIGNLTTEKKRVLIDCCRNAIVAAMIRD' A
#
# COMPACT_ATOMS: atom_id res chain seq x y z
N MET A 1 4.83 -0.64 -41.54
CA MET A 1 5.42 -0.97 -40.22
C MET A 1 5.82 0.35 -39.58
N HIS A 2 4.92 0.99 -38.84
CA HIS A 2 5.28 2.15 -38.03
C HIS A 2 5.37 1.69 -36.58
N PHE A 3 6.51 2.01 -35.99
CA PHE A 3 6.95 1.66 -34.65
C PHE A 3 5.86 2.01 -33.64
N GLY A 4 5.47 1.01 -32.84
CA GLY A 4 4.59 1.19 -31.70
C GLY A 4 5.21 2.19 -30.72
N ASP A 5 4.38 3.12 -30.28
CA ASP A 5 4.69 4.15 -29.30
C ASP A 5 5.21 3.47 -28.01
N PRO A 6 6.38 3.87 -27.45
CA PRO A 6 6.89 3.28 -26.21
C PRO A 6 6.05 3.66 -24.97
N HIS A 7 5.00 4.47 -25.15
CA HIS A 7 4.05 4.85 -24.11
C HIS A 7 2.77 3.99 -24.06
N ASP A 8 2.76 2.80 -24.69
CA ASP A 8 1.70 1.80 -24.50
C ASP A 8 1.77 1.10 -23.11
N GLY A 9 2.23 1.83 -22.10
CA GLY A 9 2.08 1.50 -20.69
C GLY A 9 0.98 2.39 -20.13
N HIS A 10 -0.28 2.11 -20.48
CA HIS A 10 -1.43 2.70 -19.80
C HIS A 10 -1.51 2.11 -18.38
N VAL A 11 -0.53 2.42 -17.54
CA VAL A 11 -0.66 2.27 -16.09
C VAL A 11 -1.81 3.19 -15.73
N SER A 12 -2.94 2.60 -15.36
CA SER A 12 -4.15 3.39 -15.13
C SER A 12 -3.83 4.45 -14.08
N ASP A 13 -4.37 5.65 -14.22
CA ASP A 13 -4.23 6.74 -13.21
C ASP A 13 -4.56 6.24 -11.77
N LEU A 14 -5.42 5.23 -11.68
CA LEU A 14 -5.74 4.47 -10.47
C LEU A 14 -4.57 3.71 -9.83
N GLU A 15 -3.65 3.15 -10.62
CA GLU A 15 -2.48 2.40 -10.15
C GLU A 15 -1.41 3.34 -9.60
N TRP A 16 -1.13 4.44 -10.30
CA TRP A 16 -0.28 5.53 -9.77
C TRP A 16 -0.84 6.12 -8.47
N SER A 17 -2.17 6.30 -8.41
CA SER A 17 -2.84 6.73 -7.18
C SER A 17 -2.70 5.71 -6.04
N LEU A 18 -2.62 4.42 -6.36
CA LEU A 18 -2.49 3.38 -5.36
C LEU A 18 -1.10 3.37 -4.73
N ASP A 19 -0.04 3.40 -5.54
CA ASP A 19 1.34 3.43 -5.05
C ASP A 19 1.57 4.64 -4.15
N TRP A 20 1.13 5.82 -4.58
CA TRP A 20 1.21 7.02 -3.75
C TRP A 20 0.42 6.88 -2.43
N ARG A 21 -0.81 6.32 -2.47
CA ARG A 21 -1.60 6.07 -1.25
C ARG A 21 -0.92 5.06 -0.33
N PHE A 22 -0.28 4.05 -0.89
CA PHE A 22 0.47 3.04 -0.15
C PHE A 22 1.66 3.69 0.57
N GLU A 23 2.44 4.51 -0.14
CA GLU A 23 3.56 5.25 0.46
C GLU A 23 3.09 6.20 1.58
N GLN A 24 2.00 6.94 1.36
CA GLN A 24 1.41 7.81 2.39
C GLN A 24 0.95 7.02 3.61
N MET A 25 0.38 5.83 3.41
CA MET A 25 0.01 4.93 4.50
C MET A 25 1.26 4.47 5.26
N LEU A 26 2.33 4.04 4.58
CA LEU A 26 3.58 3.62 5.23
C LEU A 26 4.19 4.75 6.08
N GLN A 27 4.15 5.99 5.59
CA GLN A 27 4.60 7.16 6.35
C GLN A 27 3.76 7.37 7.62
N LYS A 28 2.43 7.23 7.52
CA LYS A 28 1.53 7.33 8.69
C LYS A 28 1.76 6.19 9.67
N LEU A 29 1.92 4.97 9.19
CA LEU A 29 2.23 3.82 10.05
C LEU A 29 3.55 4.03 10.79
N LYS A 30 4.57 4.56 10.12
CA LYS A 30 5.84 4.93 10.76
C LYS A 30 5.64 6.02 11.82
N LYS A 31 4.82 7.04 11.53
CA LYS A 31 4.53 8.13 12.49
C LYS A 31 3.90 7.60 13.78
N TYR A 32 3.01 6.61 13.70
CA TYR A 32 2.30 6.05 14.85
C TYR A 32 2.90 4.75 15.40
N ASP A 33 4.12 4.37 15.00
CA ASP A 33 4.79 3.11 15.39
C ASP A 33 3.99 1.83 15.04
N LEU A 34 3.16 1.89 14.00
CA LEU A 34 2.29 0.80 13.55
C LEU A 34 2.91 -0.05 12.42
N GLN A 35 4.22 0.06 12.16
CA GLN A 35 4.86 -0.76 11.11
C GLN A 35 4.76 -2.26 11.40
N VAL A 36 4.95 -2.65 12.66
CA VAL A 36 4.83 -4.05 13.09
C VAL A 36 3.40 -4.56 12.88
N PHE A 37 2.38 -3.71 13.07
CA PHE A 37 1.00 -4.06 12.76
C PHE A 37 0.81 -4.35 11.28
N ALA A 38 1.35 -3.51 10.39
CA ALA A 38 1.25 -3.74 8.94
C ALA A 38 1.94 -5.04 8.50
N GLN A 39 3.10 -5.37 9.06
CA GLN A 39 3.79 -6.64 8.81
C GLN A 39 2.99 -7.85 9.33
N MET A 40 2.37 -7.73 10.51
CA MET A 40 1.49 -8.78 11.03
C MET A 40 0.27 -9.00 10.15
N VAL A 41 -0.37 -7.92 9.68
CA VAL A 41 -1.49 -8.01 8.74
C VAL A 41 -1.04 -8.66 7.43
N ALA A 42 0.12 -8.27 6.88
CA ALA A 42 0.65 -8.86 5.66
C ALA A 42 0.92 -10.37 5.83
N LEU A 43 1.51 -10.77 6.96
CA LEU A 43 1.72 -12.18 7.28
C LEU A 43 0.39 -12.95 7.37
N GLN A 44 -0.64 -12.37 8.01
CA GLN A 44 -1.95 -13.01 8.14
C GLN A 44 -2.72 -13.11 6.82
N GLN A 45 -2.67 -12.07 5.99
CA GLN A 45 -3.43 -11.98 4.74
C GLN A 45 -2.73 -12.68 3.57
N PHE A 46 -1.40 -12.62 3.52
CA PHE A 46 -0.61 -13.03 2.36
C PHE A 46 0.41 -14.13 2.67
N GLY A 47 0.61 -14.49 3.94
CA GLY A 47 1.64 -15.44 4.36
C GLY A 47 3.06 -14.86 4.34
N ASP A 48 3.22 -13.57 4.09
CA ASP A 48 4.52 -12.91 3.95
C ASP A 48 4.53 -11.56 4.70
N PRO A 49 5.48 -11.34 5.63
CA PRO A 49 5.56 -10.09 6.39
C PRO A 49 6.22 -8.95 5.59
N ASP A 50 6.83 -9.23 4.44
CA ASP A 50 7.47 -8.24 3.59
C ASP A 50 6.42 -7.43 2.82
N ILE A 51 6.27 -6.18 3.25
CA ILE A 51 5.38 -5.20 2.63
C ILE A 51 6.08 -4.37 1.54
N GLY A 52 7.39 -4.57 1.33
CA GLY A 52 8.20 -3.80 0.39
C GLY A 52 7.93 -4.15 -1.08
N ASN A 53 7.50 -5.38 -1.36
CA ASN A 53 7.27 -5.87 -2.73
C ASN A 53 5.87 -6.47 -2.93
N LEU A 54 4.85 -5.72 -2.50
CA LEU A 54 3.46 -6.13 -2.67
C LEU A 54 2.94 -5.83 -4.08
N THR A 55 2.16 -6.76 -4.63
CA THR A 55 1.40 -6.54 -5.86
C THR A 55 0.29 -5.49 -5.64
N THR A 56 -0.23 -4.91 -6.71
CA THR A 56 -1.30 -3.90 -6.68
C THR A 56 -2.52 -4.35 -5.86
N GLU A 57 -2.93 -5.61 -5.98
CA GLU A 57 -4.03 -6.18 -5.21
C GLU A 57 -3.70 -6.28 -3.71
N LYS A 58 -2.51 -6.77 -3.36
CA LYS A 58 -2.06 -6.86 -1.96
C LYS A 58 -1.94 -5.48 -1.31
N LYS A 59 -1.45 -4.48 -2.06
CA LYS A 59 -1.40 -3.08 -1.61
C LYS A 59 -2.79 -2.55 -1.26
N ARG A 60 -3.80 -2.81 -2.10
CA ARG A 60 -5.20 -2.41 -1.83
C ARG A 60 -5.72 -2.99 -0.52
N VAL A 61 -5.55 -4.31 -0.33
CA VAL A 61 -5.99 -5.01 0.88
C VAL A 61 -5.27 -4.45 2.10
N LEU A 62 -3.95 -4.26 2.03
CA LEU A 62 -3.18 -3.73 3.16
C LEU A 62 -3.58 -2.30 3.53
N ILE A 63 -3.84 -1.44 2.53
CA ILE A 63 -4.33 -0.07 2.75
C ILE A 63 -5.65 -0.08 3.51
N ASP A 64 -6.59 -0.93 3.10
CA ASP A 64 -7.90 -1.00 3.75
C ASP A 64 -7.79 -1.52 5.18
N CYS A 65 -7.01 -2.59 5.42
CA CYS A 65 -6.79 -3.13 6.76
C CYS A 65 -6.08 -2.13 7.70
N CYS A 66 -5.04 -1.45 7.21
CA CYS A 66 -4.25 -0.53 8.04
C CYS A 66 -4.95 0.81 8.27
N ARG A 67 -5.91 1.20 7.42
CA ARG A 67 -6.65 2.46 7.56
C ARG A 67 -7.33 2.57 8.92
N ASN A 68 -8.00 1.51 9.36
CA ASN A 68 -8.72 1.52 10.63
C ASN A 68 -7.77 1.66 11.84
N ALA A 69 -6.62 0.98 11.80
CA ALA A 69 -5.61 1.08 12.85
C ALA A 69 -4.99 2.48 12.92
N ILE A 70 -4.70 3.10 11.76
CA ILE A 70 -4.19 4.47 11.68
C ILE A 70 -5.23 5.46 12.24
N VAL A 71 -6.50 5.34 11.87
CA VAL A 71 -7.58 6.20 12.39
C VAL A 71 -7.74 6.06 13.90
N ALA A 72 -7.69 4.83 14.42
CA ALA A 72 -7.76 4.58 15.86
C ALA A 72 -6.57 5.19 16.61
N ALA A 73 -5.36 5.15 16.02
CA ALA A 73 -4.17 5.80 16.59
C ALA A 73 -4.26 7.33 16.53
N MET A 74 -4.80 7.90 15.44
CA MET A 74 -5.01 9.34 15.28
C MET A 74 -5.96 9.95 16.32
N ILE A 75 -6.94 9.18 16.81
CA ILE A 75 -7.90 9.66 17.82
C ILE A 75 -7.27 9.70 19.23
N ARG A 76 -6.17 8.95 19.44
CA ARG A 76 -5.50 8.83 20.74
C ARG A 76 -4.36 9.85 20.95
N ASP A 77 -3.95 10.55 19.90
CA ASP A 77 -2.91 11.59 19.88
C ASP A 77 -3.53 12.98 20.06
#